data_AF-A0A1M6WU62-F1
#
_entry.id   AF-A0A1M6WU62-F1
#
_cell.length_a   1.000
_cell.length_b   1.000
_cell.length_c   1.000
_cell.angle_alpha   90.00
_cell.angle_beta   90.00
_cell.angle_gamma   90.00
#
_symmetry.space_group_name_H-M   'P 1'
#
loop_
_entity.id
_entity.type
_entity.pdbx_description
1 polymer ?
#
loop_
_entity_poly.entity_id
_entity_poly.type
_entity_poly.pdbx_seq_one_letter_code
_entity_poly.pdbx_strand_id
1 'polypeptide(L)'
;MRACNIKQNLTFDEKIEHLKQLIESAEHIVIGAGSGLSTAAGFTYSGKRFEENFESFIQQYGLKDMYSAGFYPFPTQEEKWAYWSRHIYVNRYDVEKGKPYLDLLELISGKDYFVLTTNVDHQFQLCGF
;
A
#
# COMPACT_ATOMS: atom_id res chain seq x y z
N MET A 1 -19.77 13.27 -21.91
CA MET A 1 -19.57 12.47 -20.69
C MET A 1 -20.70 11.45 -20.60
N ARG A 2 -20.43 10.15 -20.77
CA ARG A 2 -21.42 9.12 -20.44
C ARG A 2 -21.27 8.81 -18.95
N ALA A 3 -22.27 9.17 -18.17
CA ALA A 3 -22.38 8.69 -16.80
C ALA A 3 -22.50 7.16 -16.85
N CYS A 4 -21.58 6.46 -16.19
CA CYS A 4 -21.65 5.02 -16.02
C CYS A 4 -22.84 4.71 -15.10
N ASN A 5 -23.99 4.36 -15.70
CA ASN A 5 -25.11 3.77 -14.97
C ASN A 5 -24.70 2.35 -14.58
N ILE A 6 -24.10 2.19 -13.40
CA ILE A 6 -23.79 0.88 -12.83
C ILE A 6 -25.13 0.21 -12.50
N LYS A 7 -25.48 -0.83 -13.26
CA LYS A 7 -26.61 -1.72 -12.94
C LYS A 7 -26.39 -2.28 -11.53
N GLN A 8 -27.36 -2.10 -10.63
CA GLN A 8 -27.19 -2.37 -9.20
C GLN A 8 -27.14 -3.85 -8.77
N ASN A 9 -27.00 -4.84 -9.67
CA ASN A 9 -26.91 -6.25 -9.29
C ASN A 9 -25.93 -7.03 -10.19
N LEU A 10 -24.65 -6.65 -10.19
CA LEU A 10 -23.59 -7.46 -10.82
C LEU A 10 -23.04 -8.48 -9.81
N THR A 11 -22.89 -9.72 -10.24
CA THR A 11 -22.08 -10.74 -9.57
C THR A 11 -20.62 -10.29 -9.48
N PHE A 12 -19.82 -10.97 -8.67
CA PHE A 12 -18.40 -10.63 -8.53
C PHE A 12 -17.64 -10.76 -9.86
N ASP A 13 -17.90 -11.84 -10.61
CA ASP A 13 -17.28 -12.07 -11.92
C ASP A 13 -17.68 -11.01 -12.94
N GLU A 14 -18.96 -10.61 -12.96
CA GLU A 14 -19.43 -9.53 -13.83
C GLU A 14 -18.80 -8.18 -13.47
N LYS A 15 -18.52 -7.91 -12.18
CA LYS A 15 -17.79 -6.71 -11.76
C LYS A 15 -16.34 -6.73 -12.24
N ILE A 16 -15.68 -7.89 -12.18
CA ILE A 16 -14.31 -8.05 -12.69
C ILE A 16 -14.28 -7.82 -14.20
N GLU A 17 -15.19 -8.45 -14.95
CA GLU A 17 -15.25 -8.30 -16.40
C GLU A 17 -15.58 -6.85 -16.80
N HIS A 18 -16.49 -6.20 -16.08
CA HIS A 18 -16.79 -4.78 -16.29
C HIS A 18 -15.57 -3.89 -16.02
N LEU A 19 -14.83 -4.12 -14.93
CA LEU A 19 -13.61 -3.37 -14.63
C LEU A 19 -12.55 -3.56 -15.71
N LYS A 20 -12.36 -4.80 -16.19
CA LYS A 20 -11.43 -5.11 -17.28
C LYS A 20 -11.77 -4.32 -18.54
N GLN A 21 -13.04 -4.30 -18.96
CA GLN A 21 -13.49 -3.53 -20.12
C GLN A 21 -13.27 -2.02 -19.94
N LEU A 22 -13.48 -1.49 -18.73
CA LEU A 22 -13.20 -0.09 -18.42
C LEU A 22 -11.70 0.23 -18.53
N ILE A 23 -10.82 -0.66 -18.03
CA ILE A 23 -9.37 -0.49 -18.15
C ILE A 23 -8.96 -0.54 -19.62
N GLU A 24 -9.41 -1.55 -20.37
CA GLU A 24 -9.04 -1.74 -21.78
C GLU A 24 -9.46 -0.55 -22.65
N SER A 25 -10.67 -0.03 -22.45
CA SER A 25 -11.22 1.09 -23.22
C SER A 25 -10.76 2.48 -22.78
N ALA A 26 -10.12 2.61 -21.62
CA ALA A 26 -9.61 3.90 -21.14
C ALA A 26 -8.42 4.38 -21.98
N GLU A 27 -8.47 5.64 -22.42
CA GLU A 27 -7.36 6.35 -23.06
C GLU A 27 -6.25 6.71 -22.04
N HIS A 28 -6.65 7.11 -20.83
CA HIS A 28 -5.76 7.50 -19.74
C HIS A 28 -6.26 6.95 -18.40
N ILE A 29 -5.33 6.66 -17.48
CA ILE A 29 -5.66 6.09 -16.17
C ILE A 29 -5.12 6.98 -15.03
N VAL A 30 -5.96 7.27 -14.03
CA VAL A 30 -5.51 7.85 -12.75
C VAL A 30 -5.65 6.81 -11.66
N ILE A 31 -4.52 6.47 -11.02
CA ILE A 31 -4.45 5.45 -9.98
C ILE A 31 -4.47 6.15 -8.62
N GLY A 32 -5.58 6.01 -7.90
CA GLY A 32 -5.68 6.38 -6.49
C GLY A 32 -5.34 5.18 -5.60
N ALA A 33 -4.25 5.24 -4.84
CA ALA A 33 -3.83 4.12 -3.99
C ALA A 33 -3.52 4.53 -2.54
N GLY A 34 -4.06 3.76 -1.60
CA GLY A 34 -3.76 3.87 -0.17
C GLY A 34 -3.14 2.58 0.39
N SER A 35 -3.06 2.50 1.72
CA SER A 35 -2.35 1.41 2.42
C SER A 35 -2.93 0.02 2.18
N GLY A 36 -4.19 -0.07 1.73
CA GLY A 36 -4.83 -1.32 1.33
C GLY A 36 -4.07 -2.07 0.23
N LEU A 37 -3.45 -1.36 -0.73
CA LEU A 37 -2.67 -1.99 -1.80
C LEU A 37 -1.41 -2.67 -1.25
N SER A 38 -0.70 -2.01 -0.34
CA SER A 38 0.48 -2.57 0.35
C SER A 38 0.10 -3.68 1.33
N THR A 39 -1.05 -3.54 2.01
CA THR A 39 -1.60 -4.59 2.87
C THR A 39 -1.91 -5.85 2.07
N ALA A 40 -2.50 -5.72 0.87
CA ALA A 40 -2.73 -6.84 -0.04
C ALA A 40 -1.43 -7.49 -0.54
N ALA A 41 -0.33 -6.74 -0.53
CA ALA A 41 1.01 -7.24 -0.84
C ALA A 41 1.73 -7.88 0.36
N GLY A 42 1.10 -7.93 1.54
CA GLY A 42 1.68 -8.50 2.77
C GLY A 42 2.42 -7.49 3.65
N PHE A 43 2.47 -6.21 3.27
CA PHE A 43 3.12 -5.15 4.05
C PHE A 43 2.18 -4.61 5.14
N THR A 44 1.73 -5.49 6.04
CA THR A 44 0.83 -5.12 7.13
C THR A 44 1.55 -4.28 8.18
N TYR A 45 0.82 -3.36 8.80
CA TYR A 45 1.31 -2.49 9.87
C TYR A 45 0.99 -3.04 11.27
N SER A 46 0.24 -4.13 11.36
CA SER A 46 -0.11 -4.82 12.60
C SER A 46 0.06 -6.34 12.46
N GLY A 47 -0.09 -7.03 13.59
CA GLY A 47 0.06 -8.48 13.69
C GLY A 47 1.52 -8.92 13.56
N LYS A 48 1.72 -10.14 13.06
CA LYS A 48 3.01 -10.85 13.06
C LYS A 48 4.17 -10.01 12.52
N ARG A 49 4.02 -9.33 11.38
CA ARG A 49 5.07 -8.48 10.79
C ARG A 49 5.51 -7.34 11.73
N PHE A 50 4.57 -6.75 12.47
CA PHE A 50 4.88 -5.72 13.46
C PHE A 50 5.53 -6.32 14.71
N GLU A 51 4.95 -7.40 15.23
CA GLU A 51 5.43 -8.10 16.42
C GLU A 51 6.88 -8.56 16.27
N GLU A 52 7.22 -9.19 15.15
CA GLU A 52 8.57 -9.70 14.88
C GLU A 52 9.61 -8.59 14.71
N ASN A 53 9.25 -7.46 14.09
CA ASN A 53 10.21 -6.38 13.83
C ASN A 53 10.38 -5.42 15.01
N PHE A 54 9.38 -5.29 15.88
CA PHE A 54 9.33 -4.26 16.92
C PHE A 54 9.11 -4.78 18.33
N GLU A 55 9.34 -6.07 18.59
CA GLU A 55 9.13 -6.73 19.88
C GLU A 55 9.63 -5.91 21.07
N SER A 56 10.89 -5.45 21.04
CA SER A 56 11.49 -4.65 22.11
C SER A 56 10.71 -3.36 22.40
N PHE A 57 10.23 -2.68 21.36
CA PHE A 57 9.44 -1.45 21.51
C PHE A 57 8.02 -1.76 21.99
N ILE A 58 7.44 -2.87 21.56
CA ILE A 58 6.12 -3.33 22.00
C ILE A 58 6.15 -3.63 23.50
N GLN A 59 7.16 -4.38 23.96
CA GLN A 59 7.30 -4.72 25.37
C GLN A 59 7.53 -3.49 26.26
N GLN A 60 8.36 -2.54 25.80
CA GLN A 60 8.69 -1.34 26.58
C GLN A 60 7.57 -0.30 26.59
N TYR A 61 6.89 -0.08 25.46
CA TYR A 61 5.97 1.05 25.27
C TYR A 61 4.51 0.66 25.05
N GLY A 62 4.20 -0.64 24.94
CA GLY A 62 2.85 -1.13 24.70
C GLY A 62 2.26 -0.77 23.33
N LEU A 63 3.13 -0.51 22.34
CA LEU A 63 2.74 -0.14 20.98
C LEU A 63 1.82 -1.19 20.34
N LYS A 64 0.89 -0.75 19.50
CA LYS A 64 -0.17 -1.61 18.94
C LYS A 64 -0.04 -1.90 17.45
N ASP A 65 0.52 -0.97 16.70
CA ASP A 65 0.76 -1.08 15.27
C ASP A 65 1.83 -0.07 14.83
N MET A 66 2.40 -0.26 13.65
CA MET A 66 3.43 0.62 13.09
C MET A 66 2.92 2.04 12.81
N TYR A 67 1.64 2.23 12.47
CA TYR A 67 1.11 3.54 12.11
C TYR A 67 1.01 4.43 13.34
N SER A 68 0.31 3.97 14.38
CA SER A 68 0.17 4.71 15.64
C SER A 68 1.51 4.90 16.36
N ALA A 69 2.41 3.92 16.28
CA ALA A 69 3.75 4.01 16.85
C ALA A 69 4.63 5.11 16.21
N GLY A 70 4.42 5.44 14.94
CA GLY A 70 5.09 6.58 14.30
C GLY A 70 4.78 7.94 14.98
N PHE A 71 3.66 8.03 15.69
CA PHE A 71 3.23 9.22 16.43
C PHE A 71 3.42 9.09 17.95
N TYR A 72 4.02 7.99 18.42
CA TYR A 72 4.22 7.78 19.86
C TYR A 72 5.16 8.86 20.44
N PRO A 73 4.82 9.45 21.61
CA PRO A 73 5.63 10.47 22.24
C PRO A 73 6.81 9.85 22.99
N PHE A 74 7.81 9.35 22.24
CA PHE A 74 9.02 8.76 22.84
C PHE A 74 9.71 9.74 23.80
N PRO A 75 10.27 9.27 24.93
CA PRO A 75 10.90 10.13 25.93
C PRO A 75 12.09 10.93 25.39
N THR A 76 12.82 10.37 24.44
CA THR A 76 14.04 10.95 23.87
C THR A 76 14.03 10.94 22.34
N GLN A 77 14.86 11.79 21.72
CA GLN A 77 15.01 11.77 20.25
C GLN A 77 15.73 10.51 19.79
N GLU A 78 16.64 9.98 20.60
CA GLU A 78 17.38 8.76 20.37
C GLU A 78 16.43 7.57 20.26
N GLU A 79 15.48 7.42 21.19
CA GLU A 79 14.48 6.35 21.14
C GLU A 79 13.50 6.53 19.97
N LYS A 80 13.08 7.77 19.70
CA LYS A 80 12.27 8.09 18.53
C LYS A 80 12.96 7.67 17.24
N TRP A 81 14.23 8.03 17.07
CA TRP A 81 14.98 7.72 15.85
C TRP A 81 15.43 6.26 15.79
N ALA A 82 15.63 5.59 16.92
CA ALA A 82 15.80 4.13 16.95
C ALA A 82 14.56 3.41 16.41
N TYR A 83 13.35 3.84 16.79
CA TYR A 83 12.12 3.34 16.21
C TYR A 83 12.00 3.69 14.72
N TRP A 84 12.13 4.97 14.37
CA TRP A 84 11.91 5.46 13.01
C TRP A 84 12.91 4.91 11.99
N SER A 85 14.19 4.76 12.37
CA SER A 85 15.19 4.16 11.49
C SER A 85 14.82 2.72 11.13
N ARG A 86 14.39 1.91 12.11
CA ARG A 86 13.89 0.55 11.87
C ARG A 86 12.60 0.56 11.05
N HIS A 87 11.63 1.43 11.38
CA HIS A 87 10.39 1.59 10.63
C HIS A 87 10.63 1.91 9.16
N ILE A 88 11.53 2.86 8.87
CA ILE A 88 11.88 3.23 7.50
C ILE A 88 12.57 2.05 6.81
N TYR A 89 13.54 1.41 7.47
CA TYR A 89 14.26 0.28 6.91
C TYR A 89 13.29 -0.83 6.45
N VAL A 90 12.43 -1.33 7.35
CA VAL A 90 11.55 -2.47 7.05
C VAL A 90 10.37 -2.15 6.14
N ASN A 91 10.00 -0.87 5.96
CA ASN A 91 8.89 -0.47 5.10
C ASN A 91 9.31 0.16 3.77
N ARG A 92 10.60 0.48 3.58
CA ARG A 92 11.07 1.18 2.39
C ARG A 92 12.28 0.53 1.72
N TYR A 93 13.21 -0.01 2.51
CA TYR A 93 14.50 -0.46 1.98
C TYR A 93 14.64 -1.99 1.99
N ASP A 94 14.13 -2.64 3.04
CA ASP A 94 14.11 -4.10 3.20
C ASP A 94 12.73 -4.65 2.86
N VAL A 95 12.29 -4.37 1.64
CA VAL A 95 11.00 -4.79 1.10
C VAL A 95 11.18 -5.33 -0.31
N GLU A 96 10.51 -6.44 -0.60
CA GLU A 96 10.43 -6.96 -1.95
C GLU A 96 9.37 -6.21 -2.78
N LYS A 97 9.35 -6.46 -4.09
CA LYS A 97 8.30 -5.95 -4.97
C LYS A 97 6.98 -6.65 -4.65
N GLY A 98 5.97 -5.88 -4.25
CA GLY A 98 4.65 -6.40 -3.96
C GLY A 98 3.93 -6.90 -5.21
N LYS A 99 3.49 -8.17 -5.23
CA LYS A 99 2.78 -8.76 -6.37
C LYS A 99 1.59 -7.91 -6.89
N PRO A 100 0.71 -7.35 -6.05
CA PRO A 100 -0.39 -6.51 -6.53
C PRO A 100 0.06 -5.26 -7.31
N TYR A 101 1.23 -4.70 -7.00
CA TYR A 101 1.79 -3.58 -7.75
C TYR A 101 2.28 -4.03 -9.14
N LEU A 102 2.98 -5.16 -9.20
CA LEU A 102 3.44 -5.74 -10.47
C LEU A 102 2.27 -6.11 -11.38
N ASP A 103 1.26 -6.78 -10.82
CA ASP A 103 0.03 -7.14 -11.55
C ASP A 103 -0.68 -5.88 -12.08
N LEU A 104 -0.79 -4.83 -11.27
CA LEU A 104 -1.39 -3.56 -11.69
C LEU A 104 -0.60 -2.90 -12.83
N LEU A 105 0.73 -2.88 -12.76
CA LEU A 105 1.57 -2.31 -13.81
C LEU A 105 1.41 -3.08 -15.14
N GLU A 106 1.35 -4.42 -15.07
CA GLU A 106 1.12 -5.26 -16.24
C GLU A 106 -0.27 -5.00 -16.85
N LEU A 107 -1.32 -4.90 -16.02
CA LEU A 107 -2.69 -4.65 -16.47
C LEU A 107 -2.87 -3.33 -17.22
N ILE A 108 -2.08 -2.32 -16.89
CA ILE A 108 -2.15 -0.99 -17.52
C ILE A 108 -1.04 -0.75 -18.55
N SER A 109 -0.26 -1.79 -18.87
CA SER A 109 0.90 -1.66 -19.75
C SER A 109 0.53 -1.02 -21.09
N GLY A 110 1.33 -0.05 -21.52
CA GLY A 110 1.10 0.71 -22.75
C GLY A 110 0.05 1.82 -22.66
N LYS A 111 -0.53 2.09 -21.48
CA LYS A 111 -1.44 3.22 -21.24
C LYS A 111 -0.70 4.36 -20.55
N ASP A 112 -1.08 5.59 -20.87
CA ASP A 112 -0.64 6.76 -20.10
C ASP A 112 -1.37 6.78 -18.76
N TYR A 113 -0.63 6.92 -17.67
CA TYR A 113 -1.19 6.94 -16.32
C TYR A 113 -0.55 7.99 -15.40
N PHE A 114 -1.28 8.31 -14.34
CA PHE A 114 -0.78 9.11 -13.22
C PHE A 114 -1.13 8.46 -11.89
N VAL A 115 -0.14 8.34 -10.99
CA VAL A 115 -0.34 7.77 -9.65
C VAL A 115 -0.51 8.88 -8.62
N LEU A 116 -1.63 8.84 -7.90
CA LEU A 116 -1.89 9.64 -6.70
C LEU A 116 -1.99 8.69 -5.50
N THR A 117 -1.02 8.78 -4.59
CA THR A 117 -0.96 7.87 -3.44
C THR A 117 -0.68 8.59 -2.13
N THR A 118 -1.27 8.06 -1.04
CA THR A 118 -0.92 8.43 0.33
C THR A 118 0.13 7.50 0.93
N ASN A 119 0.57 6.46 0.21
CA ASN A 119 1.60 5.53 0.68
C ASN A 119 3.00 6.17 0.61
N VAL A 120 3.86 5.75 1.52
CA VAL A 120 5.25 6.24 1.65
C VAL A 120 6.29 5.12 1.64
N ASP A 121 5.87 3.90 1.29
CA ASP A 121 6.64 2.64 1.31
C ASP A 121 7.50 2.40 0.05
N HIS A 122 7.42 3.29 -0.95
CA HIS A 122 8.21 3.25 -2.18
C HIS A 122 7.88 2.09 -3.14
N GLN A 123 6.76 1.38 -2.94
CA GLN A 123 6.41 0.22 -3.76
C GLN A 123 6.12 0.56 -5.23
N PHE A 124 5.54 1.73 -5.52
CA PHE A 124 5.32 2.18 -6.89
C PHE A 124 6.65 2.31 -7.66
N GLN A 125 7.61 3.06 -7.11
CA GLN A 125 8.91 3.25 -7.74
C GLN A 125 9.71 1.94 -7.82
N LEU A 126 9.65 1.11 -6.77
CA LEU A 126 10.33 -0.19 -6.74
C LEU A 126 9.80 -1.14 -7.82
N CYS A 127 8.50 -1.09 -8.10
CA CYS A 127 7.85 -1.91 -9.11
C CYS A 127 7.96 -1.35 -10.54
N GLY A 128 8.43 -0.11 -10.72
CA GLY A 128 8.68 0.49 -12.04
C GLY A 128 7.52 1.33 -12.60
N PHE A 129 6.67 1.87 -11.72
CA PHE A 129 5.73 2.93 -12.07
C PHE A 129 6.41 4.29 -12.25
#